data_AF-A0A4U1F0I4-F1
#
_entry.id   AF-A0A4U1F0I4-F1
#
_cell.length_a   1.000
_cell.length_b   1.000
_cell.length_c   1.000
_cell.angle_alpha   90.00
_cell.angle_beta   90.00
_cell.angle_gamma   90.00
#
_symmetry.space_group_name_H-M   'P 1'
#
loop_
_entity.id
_entity.type
_entity.pdbx_description
1 polymer ?
#
loop_
_entity_poly.entity_id
_entity_poly.type
_entity_poly.pdbx_seq_one_letter_code
_entity_poly.pdbx_strand_id
1 'polypeptide(L)'
;MWAPARQGAAWGHHGGAAAALGAGGSGPLVKSLERDNIWKMQDLRFRHSTGCCEDSQASVQQVHQCVEHCHAPLAQAQALGTSELEKFQDCLAQCTMHCNNKAKDSMDARSKELQVKRQLESCIIQVCG
;
A
#
# COMPACT_ATOMS: atom_id res chain seq x y z
N MET A 1 -14.86 21.47 11.57
CA MET A 1 -14.67 21.37 10.11
C MET A 1 -13.20 21.64 9.82
N TRP A 2 -12.40 20.62 9.56
CA TRP A 2 -10.97 20.76 9.24
C TRP A 2 -10.69 20.13 7.88
N ALA A 3 -9.97 20.87 7.02
CA ALA A 3 -9.51 20.39 5.72
C ALA A 3 -7.97 20.47 5.70
N PRO A 4 -7.26 19.42 5.25
CA PRO A 4 -5.80 19.45 5.16
C PRO A 4 -5.35 20.24 3.92
N ALA A 5 -4.34 21.08 4.10
CA ALA A 5 -3.71 21.83 3.01
C ALA A 5 -2.95 20.91 2.04
N ARG A 6 -3.15 21.11 0.74
CA ARG A 6 -2.47 20.33 -0.32
C ARG A 6 -1.13 20.98 -0.66
N GLN A 7 -0.04 20.52 -0.05
CA GLN A 7 1.31 20.90 -0.44
C GLN A 7 1.75 20.10 -1.68
N GLY A 8 1.95 20.78 -2.81
CA GLY A 8 2.48 20.16 -4.02
C GLY A 8 4.00 20.27 -4.06
N ALA A 9 4.70 19.14 -3.88
CA ALA A 9 6.15 19.07 -4.09
C ALA A 9 6.44 18.67 -5.54
N ALA A 10 7.03 19.57 -6.32
CA ALA A 10 7.54 19.26 -7.65
C ALA A 10 8.87 18.48 -7.53
N TRP A 11 8.94 17.30 -8.14
CA TRP A 11 10.17 16.52 -8.27
C TRP A 11 10.59 16.44 -9.74
N GLY A 12 11.87 16.72 -10.00
CA GLY A 12 12.38 17.07 -11.32
C GLY A 12 12.58 15.92 -12.31
N HIS A 13 12.75 16.29 -13.58
CA HIS A 13 12.96 15.38 -14.70
C HIS A 13 14.35 14.72 -14.68
N HIS A 14 14.43 13.46 -14.24
CA HIS A 14 15.49 12.52 -14.66
C HIS A 14 14.94 11.08 -14.66
N GLY A 15 14.50 10.60 -15.83
CA GLY A 15 13.76 9.33 -15.94
C GLY A 15 14.05 8.56 -17.23
N GLY A 16 15.28 8.07 -17.39
CA GLY A 16 15.69 7.32 -18.59
C GLY A 16 15.61 5.79 -18.51
N ALA A 17 15.44 5.21 -17.31
CA ALA A 17 15.44 3.74 -17.12
C ALA A 17 14.47 3.19 -16.05
N ALA A 18 13.90 4.03 -15.18
CA ALA A 18 13.01 3.60 -14.10
C ALA A 18 11.56 3.33 -14.53
N ALA A 19 11.18 3.69 -15.76
CA ALA A 19 9.78 3.67 -16.22
C ALA A 19 9.18 2.26 -16.43
N ALA A 20 9.98 1.19 -16.37
CA ALA A 20 9.53 -0.17 -16.67
C ALA A 20 8.97 -0.96 -15.47
N LEU A 21 9.14 -0.48 -14.23
CA LEU A 21 8.72 -1.21 -13.01
C LEU A 21 7.76 -0.43 -12.09
N GLY A 22 7.45 0.84 -12.39
CA GLY A 22 6.61 1.69 -11.54
C GLY A 22 5.10 1.72 -11.86
N ALA A 23 4.63 0.93 -12.84
CA ALA A 23 3.29 1.10 -13.44
C ALA A 23 2.30 -0.06 -13.21
N GLY A 24 2.66 -1.08 -12.43
CA GLY A 24 1.77 -2.17 -12.00
C GLY A 24 2.34 -2.92 -10.80
N GLY A 25 1.55 -3.49 -9.88
CA GLY A 25 0.10 -3.72 -9.96
C GLY A 25 -0.62 -3.89 -8.62
N SER A 26 -0.28 -3.12 -7.58
CA SER A 26 -1.04 -3.10 -6.32
C SER A 26 -2.33 -2.27 -6.39
N GLY A 27 -2.41 -1.25 -7.26
CA GLY A 27 -3.51 -0.28 -7.33
C GLY A 27 -4.94 -0.87 -7.33
N PRO A 28 -5.26 -1.93 -8.10
CA PRO A 28 -6.57 -2.58 -8.04
C PRO A 28 -6.85 -3.29 -6.71
N LEU A 29 -5.83 -3.95 -6.14
CA LEU A 29 -5.92 -4.64 -4.85
C LEU A 29 -6.15 -3.65 -3.71
N VAL A 30 -5.43 -2.53 -3.70
CA VAL A 30 -5.63 -1.42 -2.74
C VAL A 30 -7.04 -0.88 -2.83
N LYS A 31 -7.54 -0.60 -4.03
CA LYS A 31 -8.91 -0.09 -4.23
C LYS A 31 -9.99 -1.08 -3.79
N SER A 32 -9.73 -2.39 -3.84
CA SER A 32 -10.63 -3.40 -3.26
C SER A 32 -10.51 -3.40 -1.73
N LEU A 33 -9.30 -3.44 -1.17
CA LEU A 33 -9.06 -3.41 0.27
C LEU A 33 -9.73 -2.19 0.93
N GLU A 34 -9.58 -1.01 0.34
CA GLU A 34 -10.23 0.23 0.75
C GLU A 34 -11.77 0.12 0.73
N ARG A 35 -12.33 -0.29 -0.41
CA ARG A 35 -13.78 -0.41 -0.62
C ARG A 35 -14.43 -1.44 0.27
N ASP A 36 -13.82 -2.61 0.37
CA ASP A 36 -14.43 -3.80 0.95
C ASP A 36 -14.24 -3.85 2.47
N ASN A 37 -13.27 -3.09 3.03
CA ASN A 37 -12.94 -3.11 4.46
C ASN A 37 -12.90 -1.70 5.06
N ILE A 38 -12.03 -0.81 4.55
CA ILE A 38 -11.81 0.51 5.14
C ILE A 38 -13.08 1.38 5.11
N TRP A 39 -13.85 1.35 4.02
CA TRP A 39 -15.13 2.08 3.95
C TRP A 39 -16.20 1.53 4.90
N LYS A 40 -16.25 0.21 5.13
CA LYS A 40 -17.16 -0.39 6.13
C LYS A 40 -16.77 0.03 7.56
N MET A 41 -15.46 0.07 7.84
CA MET A 41 -14.97 0.60 9.11
C MET A 41 -15.24 2.10 9.25
N GLN A 42 -15.16 2.89 8.18
CA GLN A 42 -15.52 4.31 8.17
C GLN A 42 -16.99 4.52 8.53
N ASP A 43 -17.90 3.82 7.86
CA ASP A 43 -19.35 3.86 8.12
C ASP A 43 -19.67 3.47 9.58
N LEU A 44 -19.16 2.32 10.05
CA LEU A 44 -19.36 1.88 11.44
C LEU A 44 -18.83 2.90 12.45
N ARG A 45 -17.63 3.44 12.21
CA ARG A 45 -17.04 4.47 13.08
C ARG A 45 -17.89 5.72 13.12
N PHE A 46 -18.39 6.19 11.97
CA PHE A 46 -19.24 7.38 11.92
C PHE A 46 -20.56 7.15 12.65
N ARG A 47 -21.22 6.00 12.45
CA ARG A 47 -22.43 5.64 13.20
C ARG A 47 -22.19 5.60 14.70
N HIS A 48 -21.09 4.97 15.15
CA HIS A 48 -20.78 4.93 16.58
C HIS A 48 -20.47 6.33 17.16
N SER A 49 -19.79 7.19 16.39
CA SER A 49 -19.48 8.56 16.82
C SER A 49 -20.72 9.46 16.98
N THR A 50 -21.88 9.11 16.42
CA THR A 50 -23.14 9.85 16.70
C THR A 50 -23.60 9.65 18.15
N GLY A 51 -23.52 8.42 18.67
CA GLY A 51 -23.84 8.10 20.06
C GLY A 51 -22.96 8.84 21.08
N CYS A 52 -21.72 9.18 20.73
CA CYS A 52 -20.87 10.03 21.56
C CYS A 52 -21.45 11.44 21.83
N CYS A 53 -22.36 11.92 20.98
CA CYS A 53 -22.97 13.24 21.08
C CYS A 53 -24.43 13.21 21.58
N GLU A 54 -25.00 12.03 21.79
CA GLU A 54 -26.41 11.85 22.21
C GLU A 54 -26.59 11.96 23.73
N ASP A 55 -25.53 11.75 24.52
CA ASP A 55 -25.57 11.94 25.97
C ASP A 55 -25.53 13.43 26.36
N SER A 56 -26.71 13.98 26.63
CA SER A 56 -26.89 15.35 27.13
C SER A 56 -26.24 15.65 28.51
N GLN A 57 -25.82 14.63 29.27
CA GLN A 57 -25.14 14.79 30.56
C GLN A 57 -23.61 14.73 30.42
N ALA A 58 -23.08 14.28 29.28
CA ALA A 58 -21.65 14.22 29.04
C ALA A 58 -21.03 15.62 28.93
N SER A 59 -19.91 15.83 29.62
CA SER A 59 -19.08 17.02 29.39
C SER A 59 -18.45 17.00 28.00
N VAL A 60 -18.11 18.19 27.47
CA VAL A 60 -17.43 18.35 26.18
C VAL A 60 -16.15 17.50 26.10
N GLN A 61 -15.42 17.35 27.20
CA GLN A 61 -14.22 16.52 27.31
C GLN A 61 -14.53 15.01 27.15
N GLN A 62 -15.61 14.52 27.75
CA GLN A 62 -16.04 13.12 27.61
C GLN A 62 -16.48 12.82 26.17
N VAL A 63 -17.23 13.74 25.53
CA VAL A 63 -17.61 13.63 24.11
C VAL A 63 -16.37 13.54 23.22
N HIS A 64 -15.37 14.40 23.43
CA HIS A 64 -14.11 14.34 22.67
C HIS A 64 -13.36 13.01 22.89
N GLN A 65 -13.24 12.53 24.13
CA GLN A 65 -12.59 11.24 24.40
C GLN A 65 -13.32 10.07 23.74
N CYS A 66 -14.66 10.08 23.74
CA CYS A 66 -15.47 9.08 23.05
C CYS A 66 -15.20 9.10 21.53
N VAL A 67 -15.19 10.27 20.91
CA VAL A 67 -14.90 10.43 19.47
C VAL A 67 -13.48 9.95 19.14
N GLU A 68 -12.46 10.38 19.87
CA GLU A 68 -11.07 9.92 19.64
C GLU A 68 -10.94 8.39 19.77
N HIS A 69 -11.60 7.79 20.78
CA HIS A 69 -11.64 6.33 20.94
C HIS A 69 -12.30 5.63 19.75
N CYS A 70 -13.36 6.20 19.17
CA CYS A 70 -13.99 5.67 17.95
C CYS A 70 -13.05 5.76 16.73
N HIS A 71 -12.24 6.82 16.63
CA HIS A 71 -11.34 7.03 15.49
C HIS A 71 -10.11 6.11 15.50
N ALA A 72 -9.59 5.77 16.69
CA ALA A 72 -8.30 5.06 16.82
C ALA A 72 -8.22 3.69 16.08
N PRO A 73 -9.21 2.76 16.15
CA PRO A 73 -9.12 1.46 15.47
C PRO A 73 -9.01 1.57 13.95
N LEU A 74 -9.64 2.58 13.37
CA LEU A 74 -9.62 2.81 11.93
C LEU A 74 -8.30 3.46 11.48
N ALA A 75 -7.76 4.40 12.25
CA ALA A 75 -6.41 4.92 12.02
C ALA A 75 -5.35 3.80 12.08
N GLN A 76 -5.47 2.88 13.04
CA GLN A 76 -4.62 1.69 13.14
C GLN A 76 -4.74 0.77 11.92
N ALA A 77 -5.97 0.46 11.49
CA ALA A 77 -6.19 -0.39 10.32
C ALA A 77 -5.66 0.24 9.02
N GLN A 78 -5.79 1.56 8.86
CA GLN A 78 -5.20 2.28 7.73
C GLN A 78 -3.66 2.25 7.77
N ALA A 79 -3.05 2.51 8.92
CA ALA A 79 -1.59 2.47 9.08
C ALA A 79 -1.01 1.07 8.82
N LEU A 80 -1.66 0.03 9.35
CA LEU A 80 -1.28 -1.37 9.11
C LEU A 80 -1.41 -1.74 7.63
N GLY A 81 -2.57 -1.42 7.01
CA GLY A 81 -2.82 -1.70 5.61
C GLY A 81 -1.78 -1.07 4.67
N THR A 82 -1.39 0.18 4.93
CA THR A 82 -0.31 0.85 4.20
C THR A 82 1.03 0.15 4.43
N SER A 83 1.41 -0.10 5.69
CA SER A 83 2.73 -0.67 6.02
C SER A 83 2.93 -2.09 5.47
N GLU A 84 1.91 -2.95 5.53
CA GLU A 84 2.01 -4.30 4.95
C GLU A 84 2.06 -4.27 3.42
N LEU A 85 1.36 -3.32 2.78
CA LEU A 85 1.39 -3.17 1.33
C LEU A 85 2.73 -2.59 0.83
N GLU A 86 3.36 -1.70 1.60
CA GLU A 86 4.72 -1.20 1.35
C GLU A 86 5.73 -2.35 1.46
N LYS A 87 5.71 -3.11 2.57
CA LYS A 87 6.56 -4.31 2.75
C LYS A 87 6.38 -5.33 1.62
N PHE A 88 5.16 -5.56 1.17
CA PHE A 88 4.88 -6.47 0.07
C PHE A 88 5.49 -5.98 -1.26
N GLN A 89 5.39 -4.69 -1.55
CA GLN A 89 6.01 -4.09 -2.74
C GLN A 89 7.53 -4.14 -2.67
N ASP A 90 8.14 -3.82 -1.52
CA ASP A 90 9.58 -3.92 -1.31
C ASP A 90 10.08 -5.37 -1.47
N CYS A 91 9.35 -6.34 -0.90
CA CYS A 91 9.66 -7.76 -1.04
C CYS A 91 9.59 -8.22 -2.50
N LEU A 92 8.54 -7.85 -3.24
CA LEU A 92 8.38 -8.18 -4.66
C LEU A 92 9.48 -7.54 -5.53
N ALA A 93 9.85 -6.28 -5.25
CA ALA A 93 10.94 -5.59 -5.94
C ALA A 93 12.30 -6.26 -5.68
N GLN A 94 12.60 -6.60 -4.43
CA GLN A 94 13.83 -7.32 -4.06
C GLN A 94 13.88 -8.72 -4.66
N CYS A 95 12.76 -9.46 -4.67
CA CYS A 95 12.67 -10.78 -5.28
C CYS A 95 12.88 -10.73 -6.80
N THR A 96 12.26 -9.75 -7.48
CA THR A 96 12.46 -9.51 -8.91
C THR A 96 13.91 -9.16 -9.23
N MET A 97 14.55 -8.31 -8.41
CA MET A 97 15.97 -7.99 -8.52
C MET A 97 16.86 -9.23 -8.32
N HIS A 98 16.57 -10.08 -7.32
CA HIS A 98 17.30 -11.33 -7.10
C HIS A 98 17.21 -12.27 -8.31
N CYS A 99 16.00 -12.47 -8.85
CA CYS A 99 15.80 -13.28 -10.05
C CYS A 99 16.49 -12.71 -11.29
N ASN A 100 16.51 -11.38 -11.47
CA ASN A 100 17.23 -10.71 -12.55
C ASN A 100 18.75 -10.90 -12.44
N ASN A 101 19.32 -10.76 -11.25
CA ASN A 101 20.74 -10.99 -11.01
C ASN A 101 21.09 -12.47 -11.28
N LYS A 102 20.33 -13.41 -10.71
CA LYS A 102 20.50 -14.84 -10.95
C LYS A 102 20.43 -15.22 -12.44
N ALA A 103 19.51 -14.62 -13.20
CA ALA A 103 19.40 -14.84 -14.64
C ALA A 103 20.63 -14.31 -15.40
N LYS A 104 21.18 -13.16 -15.00
CA LYS A 104 22.43 -12.61 -15.53
C LYS A 104 23.65 -13.46 -15.18
N ASP A 105 23.76 -13.93 -13.94
CA ASP A 105 24.87 -14.78 -13.49
C ASP A 105 24.91 -16.12 -14.25
N SER A 106 23.75 -16.61 -14.71
CA SER A 106 23.64 -17.79 -15.59
C SER A 106 23.92 -17.53 -17.07
N MET A 107 24.28 -16.31 -17.48
CA MET A 107 24.61 -16.00 -18.88
C MET A 107 26.06 -16.38 -19.20
N ASP A 108 26.24 -17.35 -20.10
CA ASP A 108 27.50 -17.51 -20.82
C ASP A 108 27.57 -16.58 -22.05
N ALA A 109 28.74 -16.50 -22.69
CA ALA A 109 28.95 -15.67 -23.88
C ALA A 109 28.15 -16.10 -25.14
N ARG A 110 27.32 -17.15 -25.04
CA ARG A 110 26.46 -17.68 -26.13
C ARG A 110 24.97 -17.62 -25.77
N SER A 111 24.62 -17.21 -24.55
CA SER A 111 23.27 -17.29 -24.01
C SER A 111 22.30 -16.36 -24.76
N LYS A 112 21.24 -16.94 -25.33
CA LYS A 112 20.24 -16.21 -26.10
C LYS A 112 19.29 -15.45 -25.17
N GLU A 113 18.91 -14.22 -25.54
CA GLU A 113 17.96 -13.38 -24.80
C GLU A 113 16.66 -14.12 -24.40
N LEU A 114 16.09 -14.92 -25.33
CA LEU A 114 14.91 -15.76 -25.09
C LEU A 114 15.10 -16.87 -24.04
N GLN A 115 16.34 -17.27 -23.73
CA GLN A 115 16.63 -18.22 -22.66
C GLN A 115 16.71 -17.51 -21.31
N VAL A 116 17.40 -16.37 -21.26
CA VAL A 116 17.50 -15.51 -20.07
C VAL A 116 16.13 -15.04 -19.61
N LYS A 117 15.28 -14.58 -20.56
CA LYS A 117 13.90 -14.18 -20.27
C LYS A 117 13.07 -15.30 -19.63
N ARG A 118 13.14 -16.52 -20.17
CA ARG A 118 12.43 -17.68 -19.60
C ARG A 118 12.93 -18.08 -18.21
N GLN A 119 14.24 -17.96 -17.95
CA GLN A 119 14.80 -18.22 -16.61
C GLN A 119 14.38 -17.15 -15.59
N LEU A 120 14.33 -15.89 -16.00
CA LEU A 120 13.79 -14.79 -15.19
C LEU A 120 12.31 -15.01 -14.85
N GLU A 121 11.48 -15.28 -15.86
CA GLU A 121 10.04 -15.57 -15.71
C GLU A 121 9.79 -16.78 -14.80
N SER A 122 10.52 -17.88 -15.00
CA SER A 122 10.44 -19.06 -14.12
C SER A 122 10.82 -18.73 -12.68
N CYS A 123 11.91 -17.98 -12.47
CA CYS A 123 12.34 -17.59 -11.13
C CYS A 123 11.29 -16.71 -10.42
N ILE A 124 10.72 -15.73 -11.12
CA ILE A 124 9.67 -14.86 -10.56
C ILE A 124 8.45 -15.69 -10.16
N ILE A 125 8.00 -16.62 -10.99
CA ILE A 125 6.84 -17.49 -10.68
C ILE A 125 7.12 -18.44 -9.52
N GLN A 126 8.36 -18.92 -9.37
CA GLN A 126 8.72 -19.91 -8.34
C GLN A 126 9.14 -19.31 -6.99
N VAL A 127 9.51 -18.03 -6.94
CA VAL A 127 10.12 -17.38 -5.76
C VAL A 127 9.36 -16.13 -5.33
N CYS A 128 8.66 -15.44 -6.24
CA CYS A 128 7.98 -14.16 -5.98
C CYS A 128 6.45 -14.21 -6.10
N GLY A 129 5.88 -15.38 -6.41
CA GLY A 129 4.43 -15.63 -6.55
C GLY A 129 3.90 -16.53 -5.44
#